data_AF-A0A524FSF0-F1
#
_entry.id   AF-A0A524FSF0-F1
#
_cell.length_a   1.000
_cell.length_b   1.000
_cell.length_c   1.000
_cell.angle_alpha   90.00
_cell.angle_beta   90.00
_cell.angle_gamma   90.00
#
_symmetry.space_group_name_H-M   'P 1'
#
loop_
_entity.id
_entity.type
_entity.pdbx_description
1 polymer ?
#
loop_
_entity_poly.entity_id
_entity_poly.type
_entity_poly.pdbx_seq_one_letter_code
_entity_poly.pdbx_strand_id
1 'polypeptide(L)'
;MTYSDKDLKNYLKDLVKGKSSITNFSFEYQSGHTSFHTRLRILVTSEKIEHRRIPRGIEVDSPEEAQATKVRETSFSAENLKSFVEVLLMKKIWDQKNCTDRALPDTALLTFLILDNGSPIFSQEVWESCRNDDARTKDLIRALSAIIPRDWTPP
;
A
#
# COMPACT_ATOMS: atom_id res chain seq x y z
N MET A 1 9.87 -10.84 10.20
CA MET A 1 8.91 -11.23 11.25
C MET A 1 7.61 -10.53 10.92
N THR A 2 6.55 -11.26 10.60
CA THR A 2 5.23 -10.67 10.36
C THR A 2 4.53 -10.52 11.70
N TYR A 3 4.17 -9.30 12.07
CA TYR A 3 3.45 -9.00 13.31
C TYR A 3 2.08 -9.72 13.31
N SER A 4 1.63 -10.17 14.48
CA SER A 4 0.22 -10.53 14.65
C SER A 4 -0.67 -9.28 14.58
N ASP A 5 -1.96 -9.43 14.27
CA ASP A 5 -2.91 -8.30 14.21
C ASP A 5 -2.91 -7.43 15.49
N LYS A 6 -2.71 -8.09 16.64
CA LYS A 6 -2.65 -7.42 17.95
C LYS A 6 -1.37 -6.59 18.08
N ASP A 7 -0.24 -7.15 17.67
CA ASP A 7 1.05 -6.49 17.77
C ASP A 7 1.13 -5.33 16.78
N LEU A 8 0.61 -5.51 15.56
CA LEU A 8 0.55 -4.45 14.55
C LEU A 8 -0.30 -3.27 15.04
N LYS A 9 -1.47 -3.55 15.64
CA LYS A 9 -2.32 -2.52 16.23
C LYS A 9 -1.61 -1.74 17.33
N ASN A 10 -0.79 -2.39 18.15
CA ASN A 10 -0.03 -1.72 19.21
C ASN A 10 1.09 -0.87 18.62
N TYR A 11 1.83 -1.40 17.65
CA TYR A 11 2.85 -0.65 16.92
C TYR A 11 2.30 0.63 16.28
N LEU A 12 1.19 0.55 15.54
CA LEU A 12 0.56 1.71 14.92
C LEU A 12 0.06 2.72 15.98
N LYS A 13 -0.45 2.26 17.12
CA LYS A 13 -0.81 3.14 18.25
C LYS A 13 0.39 3.88 18.83
N ASP A 14 1.52 3.20 18.96
CA ASP A 14 2.73 3.79 19.53
C ASP A 14 3.35 4.82 18.58
N LEU A 15 3.28 4.58 17.26
CA LEU A 15 3.58 5.60 16.24
C LEU A 15 2.70 6.85 16.37
N VAL A 16 1.38 6.68 16.45
CA VAL A 16 0.44 7.82 16.60
C VAL A 16 0.68 8.59 17.90
N LYS A 17 1.03 7.89 18.98
CA LYS A 17 1.35 8.50 20.28
C LYS A 17 2.75 9.13 20.33
N GLY A 18 3.56 9.00 19.28
CA GLY A 18 4.94 9.50 19.25
C GLY A 18 5.90 8.74 20.17
N LYS A 19 5.55 7.51 20.57
CA LYS A 19 6.44 6.63 21.33
C LYS A 19 7.43 5.89 20.42
N SER A 20 7.10 5.78 19.14
CA SER A 20 7.92 5.18 18.09
C SER A 20 8.23 6.22 17.02
N SER A 21 9.37 6.06 16.32
CA SER A 21 9.79 7.02 15.30
C SER A 21 8.97 6.86 14.02
N ILE A 22 8.17 7.88 13.68
CA ILE A 22 7.38 7.91 12.43
C ILE A 22 8.26 7.93 11.17
N THR A 23 9.53 8.37 11.30
CA THR A 23 10.48 8.38 10.18
C THR A 23 10.83 7.00 9.66
N ASN A 24 10.74 5.99 10.54
CA ASN A 24 11.09 4.61 10.21
C ASN A 24 9.94 3.86 9.53
N PHE A 25 8.72 4.41 9.64
CA PHE A 25 7.53 3.83 9.04
C PHE A 25 7.47 4.13 7.55
N SER A 26 7.19 3.10 6.75
CA SER A 26 6.68 3.28 5.40
C SER A 26 5.57 2.29 5.10
N PHE A 27 4.70 2.71 4.18
CA PHE A 27 3.59 1.91 3.70
C PHE A 27 3.74 1.72 2.19
N GLU A 28 3.56 0.49 1.74
CA GLU A 28 3.61 0.17 0.32
C GLU A 28 2.33 -0.54 -0.12
N TYR A 29 1.81 -0.10 -1.26
CA TYR A 29 0.69 -0.72 -1.95
C TYR A 29 1.12 -1.12 -3.35
N GLN A 30 0.85 -2.36 -3.73
CA GLN A 30 1.04 -2.86 -5.09
C GLN A 30 -0.27 -3.41 -5.64
N SER A 31 -0.50 -3.21 -6.93
CA SER A 31 -1.67 -3.73 -7.64
C SER A 31 -1.33 -4.04 -9.10
N GLY A 32 -2.06 -5.01 -9.67
CA GLY A 32 -1.95 -5.41 -11.07
C GLY A 32 -1.16 -6.70 -11.27
N HIS A 33 -1.35 -7.33 -12.43
CA HIS A 33 -0.71 -8.59 -12.81
C HIS A 33 0.36 -8.32 -13.88
N THR A 34 1.50 -8.99 -13.76
CA THR A 34 2.61 -8.95 -14.75
C THR A 34 2.16 -9.15 -16.20
N SER A 35 1.20 -10.03 -16.48
CA SER A 35 0.82 -10.42 -17.85
C SER A 35 -0.33 -9.60 -18.44
N PHE A 36 -1.26 -9.12 -17.62
CA PHE A 36 -2.56 -8.64 -18.11
C PHE A 36 -2.75 -7.12 -17.98
N HIS A 37 -2.19 -6.50 -16.93
CA HIS A 37 -2.45 -5.10 -16.60
C HIS A 37 -1.17 -4.34 -16.31
N THR A 38 -1.24 -3.00 -16.43
CA THR A 38 -0.18 -2.13 -15.90
C THR A 38 -0.16 -2.31 -14.38
N ARG A 39 1.02 -2.53 -13.79
CA ARG A 39 1.16 -2.58 -12.34
C ARG A 39 1.31 -1.16 -11.77
N LEU A 40 0.71 -0.93 -10.61
CA LEU A 40 0.81 0.31 -9.86
C LEU A 40 1.43 -0.02 -8.49
N ARG A 41 2.53 0.66 -8.16
CA ARG A 41 3.16 0.61 -6.84
C ARG A 41 3.17 2.02 -6.23
N ILE A 42 2.70 2.13 -5.00
CA ILE A 42 2.65 3.38 -4.23
C ILE A 42 3.45 3.16 -2.95
N LEU A 43 4.45 3.99 -2.71
CA LEU A 43 5.26 3.99 -1.49
C LEU A 43 5.04 5.31 -0.76
N VAL A 44 4.64 5.24 0.51
CA VAL A 44 4.44 6.41 1.37
C VAL A 44 5.51 6.37 2.47
N THR A 45 6.33 7.40 2.56
CA THR A 45 7.37 7.58 3.59
C THR A 45 7.13 8.86 4.38
N SER A 46 8.01 9.17 5.33
CA SER A 46 7.93 10.40 6.13
C SER A 46 8.31 11.67 5.36
N GLU A 47 8.89 11.52 4.16
CA GLU A 47 9.44 12.61 3.36
C GLU A 47 8.74 12.76 2.01
N LYS A 48 8.18 11.66 1.48
CA LYS A 48 7.59 11.64 0.15
C LYS A 48 6.53 10.57 -0.02
N ILE A 49 5.70 10.77 -1.04
CA ILE A 49 4.95 9.70 -1.67
C ILE A 49 5.55 9.47 -3.05
N GLU A 50 5.81 8.21 -3.36
CA GLU A 50 6.35 7.78 -4.62
C GLU A 50 5.37 6.85 -5.32
N HIS A 51 5.12 7.16 -6.58
CA HIS A 51 4.16 6.50 -7.42
C HIS A 51 4.89 5.90 -8.61
N ARG A 52 4.82 4.58 -8.76
CA ARG A 52 5.45 3.84 -9.85
C ARG A 52 4.39 3.19 -10.70
N ARG A 53 4.39 3.53 -12.00
CA ARG A 53 3.56 2.87 -13.01
C ARG A 53 4.45 1.98 -13.86
N ILE A 54 4.21 0.68 -13.79
CA ILE A 54 5.04 -0.35 -14.41
C ILE A 54 4.25 -0.98 -15.57
N PRO A 55 4.75 -0.96 -16.81
CA PRO A 55 4.07 -1.56 -17.94
C PRO A 55 3.82 -3.07 -17.79
N ARG A 56 2.77 -3.56 -18.46
CA ARG A 56 2.49 -5.00 -18.56
C ARG A 56 3.58 -5.70 -19.37
N GLY A 57 3.75 -7.01 -19.13
CA GLY A 57 4.69 -7.88 -19.83
C GLY A 57 6.13 -7.76 -19.36
N ILE A 58 6.40 -6.90 -18.36
CA ILE A 58 7.73 -6.73 -17.78
C ILE A 58 7.82 -7.53 -16.48
N GLU A 59 8.88 -8.34 -16.37
CA GLU A 59 9.17 -9.16 -15.20
C GLU A 59 9.49 -8.29 -13.98
N VAL A 60 9.06 -8.77 -12.80
CA VAL A 60 9.26 -8.10 -11.51
C VAL A 60 10.75 -8.01 -11.20
N ASP A 61 11.21 -6.84 -10.74
CA ASP A 61 12.61 -6.59 -10.35
C ASP A 61 13.64 -6.78 -11.48
N SER A 62 13.18 -6.78 -12.74
CA SER A 62 14.07 -6.81 -13.91
C SER A 62 14.74 -5.44 -14.15
N PRO A 63 15.92 -5.40 -14.79
CA PRO A 63 16.53 -4.15 -15.23
C PRO A 63 15.63 -3.35 -16.19
N GLU A 64 14.80 -4.05 -16.97
CA GLU A 64 13.82 -3.45 -17.87
C GLU A 64 12.70 -2.74 -17.11
N GLU A 65 12.27 -3.29 -15.97
CA GLU A 65 11.30 -2.64 -15.08
C GLU A 65 11.80 -1.25 -14.67
N ALA A 66 13.05 -1.15 -14.22
CA ALA A 66 13.61 0.13 -13.78
C ALA A 66 13.62 1.19 -14.89
N GLN A 67 13.84 0.79 -16.15
CA GLN A 67 13.87 1.70 -17.30
C GLN A 67 12.47 2.09 -17.79
N ALA A 68 11.53 1.14 -17.77
CA ALA A 68 10.19 1.35 -18.30
C ALA A 68 9.22 1.96 -17.28
N THR A 69 9.57 1.92 -15.98
CA THR A 69 8.75 2.45 -14.90
C THR A 69 8.68 3.97 -14.96
N LYS A 70 7.46 4.51 -14.98
CA LYS A 70 7.24 5.94 -14.77
C LYS A 70 7.13 6.20 -13.27
N VAL A 71 8.06 6.98 -12.74
CA VAL A 71 8.09 7.39 -11.33
C VAL A 71 7.58 8.82 -11.20
N ARG A 72 6.68 9.05 -10.25
CA ARG A 72 6.24 10.38 -9.82
C ARG A 72 6.39 10.50 -8.32
N GLU A 73 7.13 11.50 -7.87
CA GLU A 73 7.35 11.78 -6.46
C GLU A 73 6.67 13.08 -6.06
N THR A 74 6.21 13.15 -4.82
CA THR A 74 5.64 14.35 -4.22
C THR A 74 6.09 14.44 -2.78
N SER A 75 6.46 15.64 -2.32
CA SER A 75 6.84 15.84 -0.93
C SER A 75 5.69 15.48 -0.01
N PHE A 76 6.03 14.84 1.11
CA PHE A 76 5.09 14.42 2.13
C PHE A 76 5.71 14.72 3.48
N SER A 77 4.92 15.22 4.42
CA SER A 77 5.42 15.56 5.74
C SER A 77 5.17 14.43 6.74
N ALA A 78 5.97 14.39 7.80
CA ALA A 78 5.79 13.44 8.89
C ALA A 78 4.40 13.56 9.55
N GLU A 79 3.81 14.76 9.58
CA GLU A 79 2.46 15.01 10.08
C GLU A 79 1.38 14.40 9.16
N ASN A 80 1.56 14.52 7.84
CA ASN A 80 0.67 13.89 6.87
C ASN A 80 0.79 12.36 6.94
N LEU A 81 2.01 11.83 7.11
CA LEU A 81 2.22 10.40 7.34
C LEU A 81 1.56 9.94 8.62
N LYS A 82 1.71 10.69 9.70
CA LYS A 82 1.03 10.40 10.97
C LYS A 82 -0.49 10.37 10.81
N SER A 83 -1.06 11.34 10.11
CA SER A 83 -2.50 11.39 9.81
C SER A 83 -2.94 10.17 8.98
N PHE A 84 -2.12 9.74 8.02
CA PHE A 84 -2.36 8.51 7.27
C PHE A 84 -2.33 7.26 8.16
N VAL A 85 -1.34 7.15 9.06
CA VAL A 85 -1.26 6.05 10.04
C VAL A 85 -2.48 6.03 10.97
N GLU A 86 -2.99 7.18 11.38
CA GLU A 86 -4.24 7.28 12.15
C GLU A 86 -5.43 6.74 11.37
N VAL A 87 -5.52 7.03 10.06
CA VAL A 87 -6.56 6.47 9.18
C VAL A 87 -6.41 4.95 9.07
N LEU A 88 -5.21 4.44 8.85
CA LEU A 88 -4.94 2.99 8.86
C LEU A 88 -5.46 2.38 10.16
N LEU A 89 -5.10 2.99 11.29
CA LEU A 89 -5.47 2.55 12.63
C LEU A 89 -7.00 2.50 12.83
N MET A 90 -7.68 3.59 12.48
CA MET A 90 -9.12 3.75 12.64
C MET A 90 -9.90 2.78 11.76
N LYS A 91 -9.46 2.59 10.51
CA LYS A 91 -10.13 1.75 9.51
C LYS A 91 -9.82 0.26 9.66
N LYS A 92 -8.87 -0.11 10.53
CA LYS A 92 -8.44 -1.50 10.78
C LYS A 92 -8.16 -2.25 9.49
N ILE A 93 -7.38 -1.61 8.61
CA ILE A 93 -7.14 -2.09 7.26
C ILE A 93 -6.43 -3.45 7.25
N TRP A 94 -5.73 -3.80 8.33
CA TRP A 94 -5.05 -5.10 8.50
C TRP A 94 -5.96 -6.26 8.95
N ASP A 95 -7.18 -6.00 9.44
CA ASP A 95 -8.11 -7.01 9.97
C ASP A 95 -9.11 -7.45 8.87
N GLN A 96 -8.64 -7.80 7.67
CA GLN A 96 -9.56 -8.17 6.59
C GLN A 96 -9.93 -9.65 6.66
N LYS A 97 -11.15 -9.91 7.13
CA LYS A 97 -11.84 -11.18 6.95
C LYS A 97 -12.81 -11.01 5.79
N ASN A 98 -12.69 -11.87 4.78
CA ASN A 98 -13.60 -12.04 3.65
C ASN A 98 -13.29 -11.17 2.42
N CYS A 99 -12.23 -11.56 1.74
CA CYS A 99 -12.25 -11.62 0.28
C CYS A 99 -12.92 -12.93 -0.11
N THR A 100 -14.04 -12.89 -0.86
CA THR A 100 -14.75 -14.11 -1.24
C THR A 100 -13.83 -15.08 -1.96
N ASP A 101 -13.84 -16.36 -1.55
CA ASP A 101 -12.97 -17.46 -2.04
C ASP A 101 -13.02 -17.73 -3.56
N ARG A 102 -13.80 -16.97 -4.33
CA ARG A 102 -13.79 -17.01 -5.80
C ARG A 102 -12.79 -16.01 -6.35
N ALA A 103 -11.52 -16.40 -6.35
CA ALA A 103 -10.57 -15.86 -7.30
C ALA A 103 -10.98 -16.32 -8.70
N LEU A 104 -11.21 -15.40 -9.64
CA LEU A 104 -11.18 -15.78 -11.05
C LEU A 104 -9.72 -16.16 -11.38
N PRO A 105 -9.48 -17.16 -12.25
CA PRO A 105 -8.16 -17.38 -12.80
C PRO A 105 -7.60 -16.04 -13.31
N ASP A 106 -6.32 -15.76 -13.04
CA ASP A 106 -5.63 -14.55 -13.47
C ASP A 106 -6.06 -13.22 -12.79
N THR A 107 -6.85 -13.27 -11.71
CA THR A 107 -7.14 -12.06 -10.91
C THR A 107 -5.86 -11.56 -10.25
N ALA A 108 -5.51 -10.28 -10.43
CA ALA A 108 -4.35 -9.70 -9.77
C ALA A 108 -4.54 -9.71 -8.25
N LEU A 109 -3.44 -9.86 -7.51
CA LEU A 109 -3.41 -9.59 -6.08
C LEU A 109 -3.09 -8.11 -5.85
N LEU A 110 -3.73 -7.54 -4.83
CA LEU A 110 -3.34 -6.31 -4.20
C LEU A 110 -2.45 -6.69 -3.02
N THR A 111 -1.25 -6.15 -2.96
CA THR A 111 -0.31 -6.38 -1.86
C THR A 111 -0.17 -5.11 -1.05
N PHE A 112 -0.34 -5.23 0.27
CA PHE A 112 -0.13 -4.15 1.23
C PHE A 112 1.02 -4.53 2.15
N LEU A 113 2.00 -3.66 2.26
CA LEU A 113 3.15 -3.84 3.13
C LEU A 113 3.25 -2.68 4.10
N ILE A 114 3.53 -3.00 5.36
CA ILE A 114 4.02 -2.02 6.32
C ILE A 114 5.46 -2.40 6.63
N LEU A 115 6.33 -1.41 6.50
CA LEU A 115 7.75 -1.53 6.67
C LEU A 115 8.18 -0.68 7.88
N ASP A 116 9.11 -1.22 8.68
CA ASP A 116 9.84 -0.48 9.70
C ASP A 116 11.33 -0.52 9.36
N ASN A 117 11.94 0.64 9.14
CA ASN A 117 13.31 0.76 8.61
C ASN A 117 13.54 -0.07 7.34
N GLY A 118 12.56 -0.05 6.43
CA GLY A 118 12.61 -0.81 5.17
C GLY A 118 12.39 -2.32 5.30
N SER A 119 12.24 -2.83 6.53
CA SER A 119 11.97 -4.26 6.76
C SER A 119 10.47 -4.51 6.89
N PRO A 120 9.89 -5.51 6.19
CA PRO A 120 8.47 -5.81 6.29
C PRO A 120 8.13 -6.35 7.66
N ILE A 121 7.23 -5.63 8.33
CA ILE A 121 6.64 -6.01 9.62
C ILE A 121 5.19 -6.47 9.46
N PHE A 122 4.54 -6.15 8.36
CA PHE A 122 3.23 -6.67 7.99
C PHE A 122 3.14 -6.79 6.47
N SER A 123 2.52 -7.87 6.01
CA SER A 123 2.20 -8.10 4.61
C SER A 123 0.80 -8.69 4.52
N GLN A 124 0.03 -8.19 3.58
CA GLN A 124 -1.30 -8.69 3.30
C GLN A 124 -1.54 -8.71 1.79
N GLU A 125 -2.03 -9.85 1.32
CA GLU A 125 -2.44 -10.03 -0.07
C GLU A 125 -3.95 -10.22 -0.10
N VAL A 126 -4.62 -9.49 -0.99
CA VAL A 126 -6.06 -9.62 -1.23
C VAL A 126 -6.33 -9.62 -2.72
N TRP A 127 -7.37 -10.32 -3.14
CA TRP A 127 -7.74 -10.32 -4.55
C TRP A 127 -8.21 -8.93 -4.99
N GLU A 128 -7.89 -8.54 -6.22
CA GLU A 128 -8.35 -7.26 -6.78
C GLU A 128 -9.87 -7.15 -6.81
N SER A 129 -10.61 -8.27 -6.92
CA SER A 129 -12.06 -8.28 -6.76
C SER A 129 -12.53 -7.69 -5.42
N CYS A 130 -11.73 -7.82 -4.36
CA CYS A 130 -12.03 -7.24 -3.04
C CYS A 130 -12.02 -5.72 -3.03
N ARG A 131 -11.41 -5.07 -4.03
CA ARG A 131 -11.53 -3.62 -4.24
C ARG A 131 -12.98 -3.17 -4.27
N ASN A 132 -13.88 -3.99 -4.83
CA ASN A 132 -15.29 -3.66 -4.99
C ASN A 132 -16.20 -4.26 -3.92
N ASP A 133 -15.75 -5.28 -3.18
CA ASP A 133 -16.61 -5.99 -2.24
C ASP A 133 -16.27 -5.70 -0.78
N ASP A 134 -15.00 -5.39 -0.47
CA ASP A 134 -14.58 -5.13 0.90
C ASP A 134 -14.54 -3.62 1.22
N ALA A 135 -15.30 -3.23 2.24
CA ALA A 135 -15.39 -1.84 2.69
C ALA A 135 -14.03 -1.30 3.19
N ARG A 136 -13.19 -2.16 3.78
CA ARG A 136 -11.89 -1.75 4.35
C ARG A 136 -10.86 -1.49 3.24
N THR A 137 -10.86 -2.34 2.22
CA THR A 137 -10.06 -2.18 0.99
C THR A 137 -10.45 -0.91 0.25
N LYS A 138 -11.76 -0.62 0.13
CA LYS A 138 -12.23 0.67 -0.43
C LYS A 138 -11.76 1.86 0.39
N ASP A 139 -11.83 1.78 1.71
CA ASP A 139 -11.39 2.86 2.59
C ASP A 139 -9.87 3.08 2.52
N LEU A 140 -9.07 2.01 2.41
CA LEU A 140 -7.64 2.11 2.16
C LEU A 140 -7.37 2.78 0.82
N ILE A 141 -7.98 2.29 -0.27
CA ILE A 141 -7.78 2.86 -1.61
C ILE A 141 -8.21 4.33 -1.63
N ARG A 142 -9.28 4.70 -0.93
CA ARG A 142 -9.70 6.09 -0.78
C ARG A 142 -8.68 6.90 0.01
N ALA A 143 -8.12 6.37 1.09
CA ALA A 143 -7.07 7.03 1.87
C ALA A 143 -5.81 7.25 1.03
N LEU A 144 -5.38 6.23 0.28
CA LEU A 144 -4.29 6.35 -0.69
C LEU A 144 -4.63 7.37 -1.78
N SER A 145 -5.85 7.35 -2.32
CA SER A 145 -6.30 8.30 -3.34
C SER A 145 -6.42 9.74 -2.84
N ALA A 146 -6.68 9.94 -1.54
CA ALA A 146 -6.65 11.27 -0.93
C ALA A 146 -5.22 11.83 -0.82
N ILE A 147 -4.23 10.94 -0.81
CA ILE A 147 -2.80 11.24 -0.76
C ILE A 147 -2.22 11.34 -2.18
N ILE A 148 -2.88 10.72 -3.17
CA ILE A 148 -2.59 10.88 -4.59
C ILE A 148 -2.95 12.31 -5.03
N PRO A 149 -2.05 13.01 -5.76
CA PRO A 149 -2.37 14.27 -6.40
C PRO A 149 -3.62 14.15 -7.30
N ARG A 150 -4.59 15.08 -7.16
CA ARG A 150 -5.89 15.04 -7.87
C ARG A 150 -5.78 15.00 -9.40
N ASP A 151 -4.65 15.43 -9.95
CA ASP A 151 -4.32 15.41 -11.38
C ASP A 151 -3.86 14.04 -11.88
N TRP A 152 -3.83 13.01 -11.02
CA TRP A 152 -3.48 11.66 -11.40
C TRP A 152 -4.73 10.78 -11.49
N THR A 153 -5.32 10.73 -12.68
CA THR A 153 -6.30 9.70 -13.02
C THR A 153 -5.58 8.35 -13.15
N PRO A 154 -5.92 7.32 -12.35
CA PRO A 154 -5.58 5.95 -12.71
C PRO A 154 -6.19 5.65 -14.09
N PRO A 155 -5.50 4.88 -14.95
CA PRO A 155 -6.03 4.48 -16.24
C PRO A 155 -7.31 3.65 -16.10
#